data_AF-A0A225DCQ7-F1
#
_entry.id   AF-A0A225DCQ7-F1
#
_cell.length_a   1.000
_cell.length_b   1.000
_cell.length_c   1.000
_cell.angle_alpha   90.00
_cell.angle_beta   90.00
_cell.angle_gamma   90.00
#
_symmetry.space_group_name_H-M   'P 1'
#
loop_
_entity.id
_entity.type
_entity.pdbx_description
1 polymer ?
#
loop_
_entity_poly.entity_id
_entity_poly.type
_entity_poly.pdbx_seq_one_letter_code
_entity_poly.pdbx_strand_id
1 'polypeptide(L)'
;MMSEKAVARFILSQRPALAQAVVVRLYGHQPELRQRYGDDGMAKCVHDTKYSLSHLAAALTYSCPAIFTGYIAWVKNVLQIRNVRLEGVDDNLWVMGIVLREQFPDGCTAALTYLDDAIRTPPQGASECPPLFDGDNPLSTLARGCLRALLLTERHK
;
A
#
# COMPACT_ATOMS: atom_id res chain seq x y z
N MET A 1 -6.94 21.34 14.82
CA MET A 1 -6.55 20.40 13.73
C MET A 1 -5.87 19.20 14.38
N MET A 2 -6.40 17.98 14.23
CA MET A 2 -5.78 16.76 14.76
C MET A 2 -4.50 16.42 13.99
N SER A 3 -3.48 15.88 14.67
CA SER A 3 -2.21 15.52 14.04
C SER A 3 -2.32 14.25 13.19
N GLU A 4 -1.57 14.15 12.09
CA GLU A 4 -1.50 12.94 11.25
C GLU A 4 -1.12 11.68 12.05
N LYS A 5 -0.26 11.81 13.07
CA LYS A 5 0.10 10.72 13.98
C LYS A 5 -1.06 10.20 14.82
N ALA A 6 -2.08 11.02 15.10
CA ALA A 6 -3.30 10.56 15.77
C ALA A 6 -4.15 9.71 14.82
N VAL A 7 -4.29 10.14 13.57
CA VAL A 7 -4.97 9.40 12.50
C VAL A 7 -4.27 8.08 12.24
N ALA A 8 -2.94 8.07 12.14
CA ALA A 8 -2.15 6.85 11.95
C ALA A 8 -2.40 5.83 13.07
N ARG A 9 -2.39 6.27 14.34
CA ARG A 9 -2.68 5.41 15.49
C ARG A 9 -4.10 4.86 15.46
N PHE A 10 -5.08 5.67 15.07
CA PHE A 10 -6.46 5.23 14.90
C PHE A 10 -6.58 4.16 13.80
N ILE A 11 -5.98 4.39 12.63
CA ILE A 11 -5.97 3.43 11.53
C ILE A 11 -5.36 2.11 11.99
N LEU A 12 -4.24 2.14 12.71
CA LEU A 12 -3.57 0.92 13.18
C LEU A 12 -4.39 0.19 14.24
N SER A 13 -5.03 0.89 15.19
CA SER A 13 -5.82 0.26 16.25
C SER A 13 -7.12 -0.36 15.71
N GLN A 14 -7.72 0.24 14.68
CA GLN A 14 -8.96 -0.24 14.05
C GLN A 14 -8.74 -1.02 12.75
N ARG A 15 -7.49 -1.31 12.39
CA ARG A 15 -7.12 -1.86 11.07
C ARG A 15 -7.96 -3.07 10.64
N PRO A 16 -8.22 -4.09 11.48
CA PRO A 16 -9.04 -5.22 11.08
C PRO A 16 -10.49 -4.82 10.76
N ALA A 17 -11.09 -3.97 11.59
CA ALA A 17 -12.46 -3.51 11.42
C ALA A 17 -12.61 -2.59 10.19
N LEU A 18 -11.67 -1.67 10.01
CA LEU A 18 -11.62 -0.78 8.84
C LEU A 18 -11.49 -1.59 7.54
N ALA A 19 -10.58 -2.56 7.50
CA ALA A 19 -10.42 -3.40 6.31
C ALA A 19 -11.68 -4.19 5.98
N GLN A 20 -12.35 -4.76 6.99
CA GLN A 20 -13.61 -5.45 6.79
C GLN A 20 -14.70 -4.51 6.26
N ALA A 21 -14.84 -3.31 6.85
CA ALA A 21 -15.83 -2.32 6.44
C ALA A 21 -15.62 -1.87 4.99
N VAL A 22 -14.35 -1.65 4.59
CA VAL A 22 -13.98 -1.30 3.22
C VAL A 22 -14.39 -2.41 2.26
N VAL A 23 -14.01 -3.66 2.52
CA VAL A 23 -14.28 -4.76 1.58
C VAL A 23 -15.77 -5.10 1.50
N VAL A 24 -16.48 -5.07 2.63
CA VAL A 24 -17.94 -5.24 2.64
C VAL A 24 -18.61 -4.18 1.77
N ARG A 25 -18.18 -2.93 1.89
CA ARG A 25 -18.73 -1.84 1.07
C ARG A 25 -18.36 -1.98 -0.40
N LEU A 26 -17.11 -2.33 -0.71
CA LEU A 26 -16.65 -2.57 -2.09
C LEU A 26 -17.48 -3.66 -2.77
N TYR A 27 -17.67 -4.81 -2.11
CA TYR A 27 -18.46 -5.92 -2.63
C TYR A 27 -19.96 -5.61 -2.68
N GLY A 28 -20.45 -4.68 -1.86
CA GLY A 28 -21.80 -4.14 -1.97
C GLY A 28 -22.00 -3.24 -3.18
N HIS A 29 -20.98 -2.47 -3.57
CA HIS A 29 -21.02 -1.62 -4.77
C HIS A 29 -20.75 -2.40 -6.07
N GLN A 30 -20.01 -3.51 -5.98
CA GLN A 30 -19.63 -4.37 -7.12
C GLN A 30 -19.97 -5.84 -6.84
N PRO A 31 -21.26 -6.23 -6.89
CA PRO A 31 -21.69 -7.61 -6.63
C PRO A 31 -21.01 -8.66 -7.52
N GLU A 32 -20.59 -8.28 -8.72
CA GLU A 32 -19.85 -9.12 -9.67
C GLU A 32 -18.50 -9.61 -9.12
N LEU A 33 -17.88 -8.90 -8.18
CA LEU A 33 -16.65 -9.34 -7.52
C LEU A 33 -16.89 -10.64 -6.74
N ARG A 34 -18.04 -10.74 -6.06
CA ARG A 34 -18.42 -11.96 -5.33
C ARG A 34 -18.66 -13.12 -6.29
N GLN A 35 -19.30 -12.88 -7.43
CA GLN A 35 -19.50 -13.91 -8.45
C GLN A 35 -18.16 -14.41 -9.01
N ARG A 36 -17.19 -13.50 -9.21
CA ARG A 36 -15.91 -13.82 -9.84
C ARG A 36 -14.91 -14.48 -8.89
N TYR A 37 -14.85 -14.04 -7.64
CA TYR A 37 -13.78 -14.44 -6.71
C TYR A 37 -14.28 -15.17 -5.45
N GLY A 38 -15.59 -15.21 -5.21
CA GLY A 38 -16.18 -15.88 -4.06
C GLY A 38 -15.73 -15.32 -2.71
N ASP A 39 -15.99 -16.08 -1.65
CA ASP A 39 -15.65 -15.69 -0.29
C ASP A 39 -14.13 -15.74 -0.02
N ASP A 40 -13.40 -16.64 -0.69
CA ASP A 40 -11.94 -16.69 -0.63
C ASP A 40 -11.31 -15.43 -1.21
N GLY A 41 -11.85 -14.92 -2.31
CA GLY A 41 -11.46 -13.64 -2.90
C GLY A 41 -11.72 -12.47 -1.97
N MET A 42 -12.87 -12.48 -1.30
CA MET A 42 -13.22 -11.47 -0.31
C MET A 42 -12.25 -11.50 0.87
N ALA A 43 -11.90 -12.68 1.39
CA ALA A 43 -10.94 -12.83 2.49
C ALA A 43 -9.53 -12.32 2.12
N LYS A 44 -9.07 -12.61 0.89
CA LYS A 44 -7.80 -12.07 0.36
C LYS A 44 -7.85 -10.55 0.21
N CYS A 45 -8.96 -10.01 -0.32
CA CYS A 45 -9.16 -8.57 -0.43
C CYS A 45 -9.11 -7.89 0.96
N VAL A 46 -9.69 -8.50 2.00
CA VAL A 46 -9.57 -8.00 3.38
C VAL A 46 -8.12 -8.01 3.86
N HIS A 47 -7.35 -9.05 3.51
CA HIS A 47 -5.92 -9.10 3.83
C HIS A 47 -5.15 -7.96 3.15
N ASP A 48 -5.32 -7.79 1.84
CA ASP A 48 -4.64 -6.75 1.05
C ASP A 48 -4.99 -5.35 1.55
N THR A 49 -6.27 -5.09 1.87
CA THR A 49 -6.70 -3.81 2.44
C THR A 49 -6.06 -3.53 3.81
N LYS A 50 -5.78 -4.54 4.64
CA LYS A 50 -5.02 -4.34 5.89
C LYS A 50 -3.58 -3.86 5.60
N TYR A 51 -2.93 -4.35 4.55
CA TYR A 51 -1.59 -3.87 4.17
C TYR A 51 -1.62 -2.44 3.66
N SER A 52 -2.61 -2.11 2.82
CA SER A 52 -2.79 -0.74 2.33
C SER A 52 -3.04 0.25 3.47
N LEU A 53 -3.89 -0.10 4.44
CA LEU A 53 -4.09 0.69 5.66
C LEU A 53 -2.80 0.86 6.48
N SER A 54 -1.95 -0.16 6.53
CA SER A 54 -0.67 -0.11 7.25
C SER A 54 0.32 0.85 6.59
N HIS A 55 0.41 0.84 5.26
CA HIS A 55 1.25 1.77 4.51
C HIS A 55 0.73 3.21 4.59
N LEU A 56 -0.59 3.41 4.56
CA LEU A 56 -1.20 4.72 4.78
C LEU A 56 -0.87 5.26 6.17
N ALA A 57 -1.00 4.44 7.21
CA ALA A 57 -0.64 4.83 8.57
C ALA A 57 0.86 5.14 8.72
N ALA A 58 1.74 4.41 8.03
CA ALA A 58 3.18 4.71 8.01
C ALA A 58 3.44 6.08 7.35
N ALA A 59 2.84 6.34 6.19
CA ALA A 59 2.96 7.64 5.51
C ALA A 59 2.50 8.80 6.40
N LEU A 60 1.38 8.66 7.10
CA LEU A 60 0.87 9.65 8.06
C LEU A 60 1.75 9.81 9.31
N THR A 61 2.40 8.73 9.77
CA THR A 61 3.29 8.78 10.93
C THR A 61 4.52 9.63 10.65
N TYR A 62 5.03 9.54 9.43
CA TYR A 62 6.24 10.23 8.97
C TYR A 62 5.95 11.48 8.13
N SER A 63 4.67 11.85 7.96
CA SER A 63 4.22 12.95 7.08
C SER A 63 4.87 12.89 5.69
N CYS A 64 4.94 11.68 5.14
CA CYS A 64 5.63 11.38 3.89
C CYS A 64 4.68 10.62 2.95
N PRO A 65 3.90 11.34 2.11
CA PRO A 65 2.95 10.72 1.17
C PRO A 65 3.60 9.71 0.23
N ALA A 66 4.88 9.94 -0.12
CA ALA A 66 5.66 9.09 -1.02
C ALA A 66 5.78 7.63 -0.55
N ILE A 67 5.73 7.38 0.76
CA ILE A 67 5.69 6.02 1.32
C ILE A 67 4.46 5.27 0.82
N PHE A 68 3.31 5.93 0.79
CA PHE A 68 2.05 5.31 0.39
C PHE A 68 1.89 5.28 -1.13
N THR A 69 2.19 6.38 -1.84
CA THR A 69 2.07 6.41 -3.30
C THR A 69 3.05 5.45 -3.97
N GLY A 70 4.28 5.31 -3.45
CA GLY A 70 5.25 4.32 -3.93
C GLY A 70 4.76 2.88 -3.73
N TYR A 71 4.18 2.57 -2.57
CA TYR A 71 3.54 1.26 -2.32
C TYR A 71 2.41 0.99 -3.32
N ILE A 72 1.53 1.97 -3.56
CA ILE A 72 0.40 1.78 -4.50
C ILE A 72 0.88 1.65 -5.95
N ALA A 73 1.90 2.41 -6.36
CA ALA A 73 2.54 2.25 -7.67
C ALA A 73 3.05 0.81 -7.85
N TRP A 74 3.70 0.25 -6.83
CA TRP A 74 4.16 -1.14 -6.83
C TRP A 74 3.00 -2.13 -6.88
N VAL A 75 1.94 -1.96 -6.08
CA VAL A 75 0.74 -2.83 -6.10
C VAL A 75 0.11 -2.84 -7.49
N LYS A 76 -0.07 -1.66 -8.11
CA LYS A 76 -0.62 -1.53 -9.46
C LYS A 76 0.24 -2.29 -10.48
N ASN A 77 1.56 -2.15 -10.42
CA ASN A 77 2.47 -2.91 -11.30
C ASN A 77 2.36 -4.44 -11.10
N VAL A 78 2.33 -4.92 -9.86
CA VAL A 78 2.19 -6.36 -9.54
C VAL A 78 0.88 -6.92 -10.10
N LEU A 79 -0.22 -6.18 -9.98
CA LEU A 79 -1.53 -6.59 -10.48
C LEU A 79 -1.60 -6.56 -12.01
N GLN A 80 -0.97 -5.56 -12.64
CA GLN A 80 -0.86 -5.47 -14.09
C GLN A 80 -0.11 -6.69 -14.68
N ILE A 81 1.02 -7.08 -14.08
CA ILE A 81 1.79 -8.27 -14.50
C ILE A 81 0.94 -9.56 -14.38
N ARG A 82 -0.03 -9.60 -13.47
CA ARG A 82 -0.95 -10.73 -13.26
C ARG A 82 -2.24 -10.63 -14.09
N ASN A 83 -2.34 -9.67 -15.01
CA ASN A 83 -3.54 -9.39 -15.80
C ASN A 83 -4.79 -9.11 -14.93
N VAL A 84 -4.59 -8.52 -13.75
CA VAL A 84 -5.68 -8.04 -12.89
C VAL A 84 -5.95 -6.57 -13.19
N ARG A 85 -7.23 -6.22 -13.26
CA ARG A 85 -7.73 -4.87 -13.53
C ARG A 85 -7.28 -3.88 -12.45
N LEU A 86 -6.75 -2.73 -12.86
CA LEU A 86 -6.24 -1.69 -11.94
C LEU A 86 -7.37 -0.89 -11.29
N GLU A 87 -8.53 -0.84 -11.96
CA GLU A 87 -9.73 -0.17 -11.45
C GLU A 87 -10.10 -0.69 -10.06
N GLY A 88 -9.91 -2.00 -9.80
CA GLY A 88 -10.17 -2.58 -8.48
C GLY A 88 -9.27 -2.04 -7.37
N VAL A 89 -8.05 -1.56 -7.68
CA VAL A 89 -7.19 -0.87 -6.71
C VAL A 89 -7.76 0.51 -6.40
N ASP A 90 -8.07 1.27 -7.43
CA ASP A 90 -8.57 2.64 -7.30
C ASP A 90 -9.93 2.67 -6.58
N ASP A 91 -10.82 1.72 -6.90
CA ASP A 91 -12.10 1.53 -6.21
C ASP A 91 -11.89 1.22 -4.73
N ASN A 92 -10.95 0.34 -4.39
CA ASN A 92 -10.66 0.02 -3.00
C ASN A 92 -10.12 1.25 -2.24
N LEU A 93 -9.24 2.04 -2.85
CA LEU A 93 -8.72 3.29 -2.27
C LEU A 93 -9.82 4.34 -2.07
N TRP A 94 -10.73 4.46 -3.04
CA TRP A 94 -11.87 5.35 -2.94
C TRP A 94 -12.81 4.95 -1.78
N VAL A 95 -13.15 3.65 -1.68
CA VAL A 95 -13.95 3.12 -0.58
C VAL A 95 -13.25 3.29 0.77
N MET A 96 -11.92 3.11 0.84
CA MET A 96 -11.13 3.43 2.04
C MET A 96 -11.35 4.88 2.49
N GLY A 97 -11.33 5.83 1.56
CA GLY A 97 -11.58 7.24 1.85
C GLY A 97 -12.96 7.49 2.46
N ILE A 98 -14.01 6.83 1.94
CA ILE A 98 -15.36 6.94 2.49
C ILE A 98 -15.41 6.39 3.91
N VAL A 99 -14.90 5.17 4.13
CA VAL A 99 -14.94 4.52 5.44
C VAL A 99 -14.15 5.33 6.48
N LEU A 100 -12.99 5.87 6.12
CA LEU A 100 -12.22 6.72 7.03
C LEU A 100 -12.95 8.01 7.39
N ARG A 101 -13.65 8.63 6.44
CA ARG A 101 -14.43 9.85 6.68
C ARG A 101 -15.62 9.60 7.62
N GLU A 102 -16.27 8.45 7.52
CA GLU A 102 -17.39 8.09 8.39
C GLU A 102 -16.94 7.72 9.81
N GLN A 103 -15.85 6.96 9.91
CA GLN A 103 -15.35 6.46 11.20
C GLN A 103 -14.49 7.48 11.94
N PHE A 104 -13.97 8.48 11.23
CA PHE A 104 -13.11 9.52 11.77
C PHE A 104 -13.33 10.86 11.03
N PRO A 105 -14.52 11.48 11.19
CA PRO A 105 -14.88 12.71 10.48
C PRO A 105 -13.94 13.88 10.79
N ASP A 106 -13.46 13.95 12.03
CA ASP A 106 -12.56 15.01 12.48
C ASP A 106 -11.09 14.64 12.28
N GLY A 107 -10.48 15.10 11.19
CA GLY A 107 -9.02 15.09 11.04
C GLY A 107 -8.46 14.05 10.08
N CYS A 108 -9.28 13.38 9.26
CA CYS A 108 -8.80 12.47 8.21
C CYS A 108 -8.30 13.17 6.93
N THR A 109 -8.30 14.51 6.85
CA THR A 109 -7.96 15.27 5.62
C THR A 109 -6.66 14.84 4.97
N ALA A 110 -5.56 14.73 5.75
CA ALA A 110 -4.27 14.28 5.21
C ALA A 110 -4.34 12.86 4.64
N ALA A 111 -5.04 11.94 5.33
CA ALA A 111 -5.22 10.58 4.86
C ALA A 111 -5.99 10.53 3.53
N LEU A 112 -7.02 11.37 3.39
CA LEU A 112 -7.79 11.50 2.16
C LEU A 112 -6.94 12.06 1.02
N THR A 113 -6.12 13.09 1.28
CA THR A 113 -5.17 13.61 0.28
C THR A 113 -4.20 12.53 -0.19
N TYR A 114 -3.65 11.72 0.73
CA TYR A 114 -2.70 10.67 0.36
C TYR A 114 -3.37 9.55 -0.47
N LEU A 115 -4.64 9.26 -0.20
CA LEU A 115 -5.44 8.33 -1.00
C LEU A 115 -5.69 8.88 -2.41
N ASP A 116 -6.07 10.15 -2.52
CA ASP A 116 -6.30 10.80 -3.82
C ASP A 116 -5.03 10.85 -4.67
N ASP A 117 -3.87 11.14 -4.05
CA ASP A 117 -2.58 11.13 -4.73
C ASP A 117 -2.20 9.72 -5.19
N ALA A 118 -2.49 8.70 -4.38
CA ALA A 118 -2.24 7.30 -4.72
C ALA A 118 -3.14 6.80 -5.87
N ILE A 119 -4.40 7.24 -5.94
CA ILE A 119 -5.31 6.93 -7.06
C ILE A 119 -4.73 7.49 -8.36
N ARG A 120 -4.19 8.72 -8.35
CA ARG A 120 -3.57 9.36 -9.52
C ARG A 120 -2.19 8.79 -9.88
N THR A 121 -1.59 8.02 -8.99
CA THR A 121 -0.25 7.45 -9.20
C THR A 121 -0.32 6.30 -10.21
N PRO A 122 0.47 6.35 -11.31
CA PRO A 122 0.51 5.26 -12.28
C PRO A 122 1.18 4.01 -11.68
N PRO A 123 0.99 2.82 -12.27
CA PRO A 123 1.82 1.67 -11.94
C PRO A 123 3.29 2.04 -12.07
N GLN A 124 4.11 1.57 -11.13
CA GLN A 124 5.55 1.73 -11.23
C GLN A 124 6.00 1.05 -12.53
N GLY A 125 6.56 1.84 -13.45
CA GLY A 125 7.17 1.27 -14.65
C GLY A 125 8.28 0.29 -14.27
N ALA A 126 8.72 -0.55 -15.20
CA ALA A 126 10.00 -1.19 -15.05
C ALA A 126 11.02 -0.08 -14.81
N SER A 127 11.46 0.12 -13.57
CA SER A 127 12.71 0.83 -13.35
C SER A 127 13.69 0.07 -14.21
N GLU A 128 14.26 0.73 -15.22
CA GLU A 128 15.57 0.34 -15.70
C GLU A 128 16.36 0.14 -14.42
N CYS A 129 16.68 -1.11 -14.12
CA CYS A 129 17.60 -1.42 -13.05
C CYS A 129 18.92 -1.03 -13.72
N PRO A 130 19.48 0.18 -13.48
CA PRO A 130 20.82 0.42 -13.97
C PRO A 130 21.67 -0.72 -13.42
N PRO A 131 22.56 -1.31 -14.24
CA PRO A 131 23.34 -2.47 -13.87
C PRO A 131 23.86 -2.29 -12.44
N LEU A 132 23.47 -3.24 -11.59
CA LEU A 132 23.34 -3.08 -10.14
C LEU A 132 24.61 -2.53 -9.48
N PHE A 133 25.78 -2.66 -10.13
CA PHE A 133 27.05 -2.08 -9.71
C PHE A 133 28.01 -1.88 -10.89
N ASP A 134 27.74 -0.95 -11.81
CA ASP A 134 28.76 -0.61 -12.80
C ASP A 134 29.87 0.24 -12.18
N GLY A 135 31.06 -0.37 -12.07
CA GLY A 135 32.32 0.29 -11.70
C GLY A 135 32.97 -0.17 -10.39
N ASP A 136 34.29 0.04 -10.33
CA ASP A 136 35.16 -0.20 -9.18
C ASP A 136 35.09 0.94 -8.14
N ASN A 137 33.87 1.38 -7.81
CA ASN A 137 33.69 2.34 -6.72
C ASN A 137 33.59 1.62 -5.35
N PRO A 138 33.96 2.28 -4.24
CA PRO A 138 33.92 1.67 -2.91
C PRO A 138 32.53 1.18 -2.47
N LEU A 139 31.46 1.85 -2.92
CA LEU A 139 30.08 1.49 -2.59
C LEU A 139 29.64 0.21 -3.30
N SER A 140 30.07 0.00 -4.54
CA SER A 140 29.85 -1.24 -5.30
C SER A 140 30.51 -2.45 -4.62
N THR A 141 31.73 -2.25 -4.09
CA THR A 141 32.44 -3.30 -3.34
C THR A 141 31.76 -3.61 -2.02
N LEU A 142 31.36 -2.58 -1.26
CA LEU A 142 30.63 -2.75 -0.01
C LEU A 142 29.30 -3.48 -0.23
N ALA A 143 28.52 -3.07 -1.22
CA ALA A 143 27.21 -3.64 -1.49
C ALA A 143 27.31 -5.11 -1.94
N ARG A 144 28.30 -5.48 -2.76
CA ARG A 144 28.62 -6.89 -3.07
C ARG A 144 28.99 -7.69 -1.83
N GLY A 145 29.78 -7.10 -0.92
CA GLY A 145 30.12 -7.70 0.37
C GLY A 145 28.88 -7.97 1.23
N CYS A 146 28.02 -6.96 1.40
CA CYS A 146 26.77 -7.08 2.14
C CYS A 146 25.83 -8.14 1.52
N LEU A 147 25.67 -8.14 0.20
CA LEU A 147 24.85 -9.13 -0.50
C LEU A 147 25.38 -10.55 -0.28
N ARG A 148 26.69 -10.75 -0.38
CA ARG A 148 27.34 -12.04 -0.12
C ARG A 148 27.12 -12.49 1.32
N ALA A 149 27.27 -11.60 2.29
CA ALA A 149 27.04 -11.89 3.70
C ALA A 149 25.57 -12.30 3.96
N LEU A 150 24.60 -11.61 3.35
CA LEU A 150 23.18 -11.97 3.42
C LEU A 150 22.91 -13.36 2.82
N LEU A 151 23.48 -13.67 1.66
CA LEU A 151 23.32 -14.96 0.98
C LEU A 151 23.98 -16.12 1.73
N LEU A 152 25.08 -15.86 2.44
CA LEU A 152 25.77 -16.83 3.27
C LEU A 152 25.19 -16.92 4.70
N THR A 153 24.14 -16.14 5.02
CA THR A 153 23.58 -16.04 6.38
C THR A 153 24.57 -15.51 7.43
N GLU A 154 25.66 -14.89 7.00
CA GLU A 154 26.67 -14.30 7.87
C GLU A 154 26.22 -12.88 8.27
N ARG A 155 25.60 -12.76 9.44
CA ARG A 155 25.34 -11.45 10.03
C ARG A 155 26.57 -11.02 10.83
N HIS A 156 27.34 -10.06 10.29
CA HIS A 156 28.34 -9.35 11.10
C HIS A 156 27.59 -8.55 12.19
N LYS A 157 27.96 -8.80 13.46
CA LYS A 157 27.46 -8.09 14.63
C LYS A 157 28.20 -6.78 14.83
#